data_AF-A0A1S8DBM7-F1
#
_entry.id   AF-A0A1S8DBM7-F1
#
_cell.length_a   1.000
_cell.length_b   1.000
_cell.length_c   1.000
_cell.angle_alpha   90.00
_cell.angle_beta   90.00
_cell.angle_gamma   90.00
#
_symmetry.space_group_name_H-M   'P 1'
#
loop_
_entity.id
_entity.type
_entity.pdbx_description
1 polymer ?
#
loop_
_entity_poly.entity_id
_entity_poly.type
_entity_poly.pdbx_seq_one_letter_code
_entity_poly.pdbx_strand_id
1 'polypeptide(L)'
;MPYIDTHTHLDFAAFDPDRDQVLSDCARLGVERLVVLGVTRSNWQAVWQMCKQHTSLYAAFGLHPMFMAEHAAEHVTALQQCLAERLGDA
;
A
#
# COMPACT_ATOMS: atom_id res chain seq x y z
N MET A 1 -10.50 -7.73 -20.37
CA MET A 1 -11.45 -7.43 -19.28
C MET A 1 -10.63 -6.77 -18.19
N PRO A 2 -11.04 -5.61 -17.64
CA PRO A 2 -10.26 -4.95 -16.60
C PRO A 2 -10.34 -5.73 -15.28
N TYR A 3 -9.19 -5.95 -14.65
CA TYR A 3 -9.03 -6.63 -13.38
C TYR A 3 -8.51 -5.66 -12.31
N ILE A 4 -8.83 -5.97 -11.05
CA ILE A 4 -8.30 -5.28 -9.88
C ILE A 4 -7.62 -6.32 -9.01
N ASP A 5 -6.33 -6.11 -8.72
CA ASP A 5 -5.66 -6.82 -7.65
C ASP A 5 -6.04 -6.16 -6.32
N THR A 6 -6.88 -6.82 -5.55
CA THR A 6 -7.45 -6.24 -4.33
C THR A 6 -6.51 -6.30 -3.13
N HIS A 7 -5.34 -6.96 -3.24
CA HIS A 7 -4.42 -7.14 -2.13
C HIS A 7 -3.03 -7.56 -2.60
N THR A 8 -2.05 -6.65 -2.54
CA THR A 8 -0.67 -6.95 -2.90
C THR A 8 0.36 -6.27 -1.99
N HIS A 9 1.56 -6.84 -1.96
CA HIS A 9 2.73 -6.35 -1.21
C HIS A 9 3.88 -5.95 -2.14
N LEU A 10 3.55 -5.14 -3.17
CA LEU A 10 4.56 -4.57 -4.08
C LEU A 10 5.49 -3.57 -3.37
N ASP A 11 5.18 -3.17 -2.14
CA ASP A 11 6.03 -2.36 -1.27
C ASP A 11 7.23 -3.14 -0.71
N PHE A 12 7.26 -4.47 -0.83
CA PHE A 12 8.37 -5.26 -0.32
C PHE A 12 9.65 -5.05 -1.14
N ALA A 13 10.79 -5.07 -0.45
CA ALA A 13 12.12 -4.89 -1.04
C ALA A 13 12.46 -5.92 -2.12
N ALA A 14 11.81 -7.09 -2.11
CA ALA A 14 11.95 -8.09 -3.16
C ALA A 14 11.57 -7.57 -4.56
N PHE A 15 10.71 -6.55 -4.63
CA PHE A 15 10.30 -5.89 -5.88
C PHE A 15 11.10 -4.63 -6.20
N ASP A 16 12.03 -4.16 -5.35
CA ASP A 16 12.80 -2.94 -5.65
C ASP A 16 13.52 -2.98 -7.01
N PRO A 17 14.11 -4.11 -7.47
CA PRO A 17 14.80 -4.15 -8.76
C PRO A 17 13.88 -4.05 -9.99
N ASP A 18 12.60 -4.42 -9.87
CA ASP A 18 11.73 -4.66 -11.02
C ASP A 18 10.27 -4.20 -10.84
N ARG A 19 9.95 -3.45 -9.77
CA ARG A 19 8.59 -2.95 -9.47
C ARG A 19 7.92 -2.28 -10.66
N ASP A 20 8.62 -1.37 -11.33
CA ASP A 20 8.07 -0.65 -12.49
C ASP A 20 7.77 -1.59 -13.66
N GLN A 21 8.60 -2.61 -13.85
CA GLN A 21 8.37 -3.64 -14.86
C GLN A 21 7.15 -4.48 -14.51
N VAL A 22 7.02 -4.90 -13.25
CA VAL A 22 5.83 -5.63 -12.75
C VAL A 22 4.56 -4.81 -12.95
N LEU A 23 4.56 -3.52 -12.62
CA LEU A 23 3.41 -2.63 -12.83
C LEU A 23 3.06 -2.49 -14.31
N SER A 24 4.06 -2.38 -15.18
CA SER A 24 3.87 -2.35 -16.64
C SER A 24 3.22 -3.64 -17.16
N ASP A 25 3.69 -4.79 -16.67
CA ASP A 25 3.14 -6.10 -17.06
C ASP A 25 1.72 -6.30 -16.53
N CYS A 26 1.41 -5.86 -15.30
CA CYS A 26 0.05 -5.82 -14.78
C CYS A 26 -0.89 -5.07 -15.73
N ALA A 27 -0.53 -3.85 -16.14
CA ALA A 27 -1.33 -3.05 -17.05
C ALA A 27 -1.52 -3.75 -18.42
N ARG A 28 -0.45 -4.32 -18.98
CA ARG A 28 -0.49 -5.07 -20.27
C ARG A 28 -1.40 -6.29 -20.20
N LEU A 29 -1.51 -6.93 -19.05
CA LEU A 29 -2.36 -8.10 -18.81
C LEU A 29 -3.79 -7.72 -18.37
N GLY A 30 -4.09 -6.42 -18.24
CA GLY A 30 -5.41 -5.90 -17.88
C GLY A 30 -5.67 -5.76 -16.37
N VAL A 31 -4.65 -5.89 -15.52
CA VAL A 31 -4.72 -5.55 -14.09
C VAL A 31 -4.46 -4.04 -13.96
N GLU A 32 -5.53 -3.26 -13.99
CA GLU A 32 -5.46 -1.79 -14.12
C GLU A 32 -5.38 -1.07 -12.78
N ARG A 33 -5.78 -1.74 -11.68
CA ARG A 33 -5.76 -1.18 -10.33
C ARG A 33 -5.25 -2.20 -9.34
N LEU A 34 -4.43 -1.75 -8.39
CA LEU A 34 -3.86 -2.60 -7.35
C LEU A 34 -3.97 -1.91 -6.00
N VAL A 35 -4.32 -2.68 -4.95
CA VAL A 35 -4.37 -2.19 -3.57
C VAL A 35 -3.15 -2.70 -2.81
N VAL A 36 -2.31 -1.77 -2.34
CA VAL A 36 -1.06 -2.04 -1.63
C VAL A 36 -1.27 -1.87 -0.12
N LEU A 37 -0.77 -2.85 0.64
CA LEU A 37 -1.13 -3.03 2.04
C LEU A 37 -0.04 -2.49 3.00
N GLY A 38 -0.39 -1.43 3.74
CA GLY A 38 0.38 -0.99 4.91
C GLY A 38 0.10 -1.89 6.11
N VAL A 39 1.11 -2.59 6.60
CA VAL A 39 0.98 -3.66 7.62
C VAL A 39 1.49 -3.26 9.00
N THR A 40 2.33 -2.23 9.10
CA THR A 40 2.84 -1.71 10.38
C THR A 40 2.89 -0.18 10.34
N ARG A 41 2.89 0.47 11.51
CA ARG A 41 3.03 1.93 11.60
C ARG A 41 4.25 2.46 10.83
N SER A 42 5.33 1.68 10.78
CA SER A 42 6.58 2.05 10.14
C SER A 42 6.49 2.07 8.61
N ASN A 43 5.64 1.24 7.99
CA ASN A 43 5.61 1.09 6.53
C ASN A 43 4.56 1.96 5.82
N TRP A 44 3.61 2.56 6.54
CA TRP A 44 2.53 3.36 5.92
C TRP A 44 3.04 4.51 5.05
N GLN A 45 4.10 5.19 5.47
CA GLN A 45 4.64 6.32 4.71
C GLN A 45 5.25 5.87 3.39
N ALA A 46 5.99 4.76 3.40
CA ALA A 46 6.59 4.21 2.18
C ALA A 46 5.50 3.76 1.19
N VAL A 47 4.48 3.04 1.67
CA VAL A 47 3.31 2.64 0.86
C VAL A 47 2.62 3.87 0.27
N TRP A 48 2.42 4.93 1.06
CA TRP A 48 1.79 6.16 0.56
C TRP A 48 2.60 6.84 -0.54
N GLN A 49 3.92 6.96 -0.37
CA GLN A 49 4.78 7.56 -1.39
C GLN A 49 4.77 6.74 -2.69
N MET A 50 4.77 5.41 -2.59
CA MET A 50 4.64 4.52 -3.74
C MET A 50 3.31 4.76 -4.48
N CYS A 51 2.19 4.84 -3.77
CA CYS A 51 0.90 5.13 -4.40
C CYS A 51 0.84 6.53 -5.04
N LYS A 52 1.56 7.52 -4.50
CA LYS A 52 1.66 8.86 -5.12
C LYS A 52 2.47 8.85 -6.41
N GLN A 53 3.37 7.89 -6.60
CA GLN A 53 4.20 7.75 -7.80
C GLN A 53 3.49 7.02 -8.95
N HIS A 54 2.49 6.20 -8.65
CA HIS A 54 1.79 5.37 -9.63
C HIS A 54 0.27 5.49 -9.50
N THR A 55 -0.40 6.01 -10.54
CA THR A 55 -1.85 6.27 -10.54
C THR A 55 -2.72 5.01 -10.51
N SER A 56 -2.17 3.84 -10.84
CA SER A 56 -2.84 2.53 -10.75
C SER A 56 -2.85 1.96 -9.33
N LEU A 57 -2.10 2.56 -8.40
CA LEU A 57 -1.95 2.07 -7.03
C LEU A 57 -2.84 2.81 -6.04
N TYR A 58 -3.46 2.02 -5.17
CA TYR A 58 -4.28 2.47 -4.06
C TYR A 58 -3.70 1.91 -2.77
N ALA A 59 -3.81 2.64 -1.66
CA ALA A 59 -3.31 2.19 -0.37
C ALA A 59 -4.45 1.71 0.53
N ALA A 60 -4.19 0.66 1.31
CA ALA A 60 -4.97 0.32 2.49
C ALA A 60 -4.02 0.19 3.69
N PHE A 61 -4.23 0.99 4.73
CA PHE A 61 -3.39 1.00 5.93
C PHE A 61 -4.02 0.23 7.07
N GLY A 62 -3.20 -0.52 7.80
CA GLY A 62 -3.61 -1.26 8.98
C GLY A 62 -2.44 -1.73 9.82
N LEU A 63 -2.76 -2.61 10.77
CA LEU A 63 -1.82 -3.25 11.68
C LEU A 63 -2.02 -4.77 11.56
N HIS A 64 -1.11 -5.45 10.85
CA HIS A 64 -1.25 -6.87 10.56
C HIS A 64 -0.87 -7.71 11.79
N PRO A 65 -1.63 -8.77 12.14
CA PRO A 65 -1.43 -9.53 13.38
C PRO A 65 -0.09 -10.28 13.47
N MET A 66 0.58 -10.52 12.34
CA MET A 66 1.94 -11.09 12.34
C MET A 66 2.95 -10.20 13.09
N PHE A 67 2.72 -8.88 13.11
CA PHE A 67 3.61 -7.90 13.74
C PHE A 67 3.10 -7.43 15.10
N MET A 68 2.30 -8.24 15.81
CA MET A 68 1.73 -7.87 17.11
C MET A 68 2.77 -7.39 18.14
N ALA A 69 3.99 -7.92 18.10
CA ALA A 69 5.08 -7.50 19.00
C ALA A 69 5.59 -6.08 18.72
N GLU A 70 5.36 -5.55 17.51
CA GLU A 70 5.73 -4.19 17.10
C GLU A 70 4.60 -3.19 17.37
N HIS A 71 3.38 -3.66 17.63
CA HIS A 71 2.21 -2.81 17.76
C HIS A 71 2.06 -2.26 19.18
N ALA A 72 1.82 -0.96 19.28
CA ALA A 72 1.41 -0.27 20.50
C ALA A 72 -0.06 0.19 20.37
N ALA A 73 -0.75 0.38 21.50
CA ALA A 73 -2.11 0.90 21.51
C ALA A 73 -2.23 2.25 20.78
N GLU A 74 -1.19 3.08 20.90
CA GLU A 74 -1.03 4.38 20.22
C GLU A 74 -1.10 4.26 18.69
N HIS A 75 -0.72 3.12 18.12
CA HIS A 75 -0.74 2.91 16.67
C HIS A 75 -2.17 2.90 16.11
N VAL A 76 -3.19 2.56 16.92
CA VAL A 76 -4.60 2.65 16.49
C VAL A 76 -5.00 4.12 16.32
N THR A 77 -4.61 4.99 17.26
CA THR A 77 -4.83 6.43 17.15
C THR A 77 -4.03 7.02 15.99
N ALA A 78 -2.78 6.59 15.80
CA ALA A 78 -1.97 7.01 14.65
C ALA A 78 -2.59 6.59 13.31
N LEU A 79 -3.23 5.41 13.23
CA LEU A 79 -3.96 4.98 12.04
C LEU A 79 -5.12 5.91 11.72
N GLN A 80 -5.92 6.28 12.72
CA GLN A 80 -7.03 7.22 12.55
C GLN A 80 -6.55 8.58 12.02
N GLN A 81 -5.46 9.11 12.59
CA GLN A 81 -4.86 10.38 12.13
C GLN A 81 -4.35 10.26 10.69
N CYS A 82 -3.61 9.18 10.38
CA CYS A 82 -3.08 8.90 9.05
C CYS A 82 -4.19 8.87 7.97
N LEU A 83 -5.33 8.25 8.29
CA LEU A 83 -6.49 8.19 7.40
C LEU A 83 -7.18 9.56 7.25
N ALA A 84 -7.35 10.30 8.35
CA ALA A 84 -7.97 11.63 8.33
C ALA A 84 -7.17 12.63 7.49
N GLU A 85 -5.84 12.62 7.58
CA GLU A 85 -4.94 13.44 6.76
C GLU A 85 -5.14 13.20 5.26
N ARG A 86 -5.28 11.93 4.86
CA ARG A 86 -5.30 11.52 3.44
C ARG A 86 -6.69 11.52 2.82
N LEU A 87 -7.75 11.50 3.62
CA LEU A 87 -9.11 11.76 3.16
C LEU A 87 -9.28 13.19 2.62
N GLY A 88 -8.45 14.14 3.08
CA GLY A 88 -8.41 15.51 2.58
C GLY A 88 -7.53 15.72 1.34
N ASP A 89 -6.74 14.72 0.94
CA ASP A 89 -5.83 14.77 -0.21
C ASP A 89 -6.49 14.33 -1.54
N ALA A 90 -7.76 13.90 -1.50
CA ALA A 90 -8.52 13.37 -2.63
C ALA A 90 -9.32 14.44 -3.40
#